data_AF-A0A376K7M2-F1
#
_entry.id   AF-A0A376K7M2-F1
#
_cell.length_a   1.000
_cell.length_b   1.000
_cell.length_c   1.000
_cell.angle_alpha   90.00
_cell.angle_beta   90.00
_cell.angle_gamma   90.00
#
_symmetry.space_group_name_H-M   'P 1'
#
loop_
_entity.id
_entity.type
_entity.pdbx_description
1 polymer ?
#
loop_
_entity_poly.entity_id
_entity_poly.type
_entity_poly.pdbx_seq_one_letter_code
_entity_poly.pdbx_strand_id
1 'polypeptide(L)'
;MVAGQKSKGRFVPLGIKPGQNPSAGLSLLRPTAVLEALTLYAFSSENWNRPAQEVSALMELFVWALDSEVKSLHRHNVRLRIIGDTSRFNSRLQERIRKSEALTAGNTGLTLNIAANYGGRWDIVQGVRQLAEKVQQGNLQPDQIDEEMLNQHVCMHELAPVDLVIRTGGEHRISNFLLWQIAYAELYFTDVLWPDFDEQDFEGALNAFANRERRFGGTEPGDETA
;
A
#
# COMPACT_ATOMS: atom_id res chain seq x y z
N MET A 1 6.97 4.74 -3.67
CA MET A 1 5.62 4.70 -4.28
C MET A 1 4.60 4.64 -3.17
N VAL A 2 3.50 5.34 -3.36
CA VAL A 2 2.37 5.43 -2.43
C VAL A 2 1.11 5.04 -3.18
N ALA A 3 0.22 4.26 -2.57
CA ALA A 3 -1.10 3.98 -3.11
C ALA A 3 -2.19 4.35 -2.09
N GLY A 4 -3.25 5.02 -2.54
CA GLY A 4 -4.36 5.46 -1.69
C GLY A 4 -5.71 4.85 -2.11
N GLN A 5 -6.58 4.63 -1.11
CA GLN A 5 -7.95 4.12 -1.24
C GLN A 5 -8.92 5.07 -0.47
N LYS A 6 -10.04 5.49 -1.04
CA LYS A 6 -11.00 6.45 -0.42
C LYS A 6 -12.24 5.79 0.23
N SER A 7 -12.79 6.45 1.26
CA SER A 7 -14.08 6.12 1.92
C SER A 7 -15.16 7.21 1.71
N LYS A 8 -16.45 6.84 1.78
CA LYS A 8 -17.62 7.75 1.74
C LYS A 8 -17.92 8.34 3.14
N GLY A 9 -17.34 9.49 3.54
CA GLY A 9 -17.71 10.20 4.78
C GLY A 9 -16.77 11.35 5.18
N ARG A 10 -17.20 12.28 6.07
CA ARG A 10 -16.47 13.49 6.55
C ARG A 10 -15.76 13.26 7.90
N PHE A 11 -14.62 13.92 8.16
CA PHE A 11 -13.83 13.79 9.41
C PHE A 11 -13.21 15.10 9.99
N VAL A 12 -12.64 14.96 11.21
CA VAL A 12 -12.17 15.93 12.24
C VAL A 12 -10.63 15.75 12.50
N PRO A 13 -9.84 16.74 12.97
CA PRO A 13 -8.39 16.82 12.69
C PRO A 13 -7.48 16.24 13.79
N LEU A 14 -6.22 15.91 13.43
CA LEU A 14 -5.10 15.72 14.36
C LEU A 14 -3.78 16.24 13.76
N GLY A 15 -3.06 17.06 14.54
CA GLY A 15 -1.79 17.72 14.16
C GLY A 15 -0.57 17.21 14.95
N ILE A 16 0.64 17.67 14.52
CA ILE A 16 1.90 17.97 15.26
C ILE A 16 3.14 18.03 14.29
N LYS A 17 3.81 19.18 14.16
CA LYS A 17 5.18 19.37 13.55
C LYS A 17 6.24 19.54 14.67
N PRO A 18 7.59 19.64 14.46
CA PRO A 18 8.48 19.34 13.31
C PRO A 18 9.81 18.57 13.67
N GLY A 19 10.57 18.07 12.66
CA GLY A 19 11.99 17.66 12.75
C GLY A 19 12.34 16.36 11.99
N GLN A 20 12.91 16.47 10.78
CA GLN A 20 13.04 15.40 9.77
C GLN A 20 13.68 14.08 10.25
N ASN A 21 13.04 12.97 9.90
CA ASN A 21 13.48 11.56 10.02
C ASN A 21 12.55 10.69 9.11
N PRO A 22 12.71 9.36 8.97
CA PRO A 22 11.95 8.42 8.09
C PRO A 22 10.42 8.42 8.20
N SER A 23 9.85 9.31 9.00
CA SER A 23 8.45 9.60 9.23
C SER A 23 7.77 10.43 8.12
N ALA A 24 8.42 10.68 6.98
CA ALA A 24 7.85 11.44 5.85
C ALA A 24 6.48 10.89 5.37
N GLY A 25 6.24 9.57 5.48
CA GLY A 25 4.94 8.97 5.16
C GLY A 25 3.83 9.32 6.16
N LEU A 26 4.17 9.67 7.41
CA LEU A 26 3.19 10.00 8.46
C LEU A 26 2.73 11.46 8.40
N SER A 27 3.56 12.39 7.91
CA SER A 27 3.11 13.76 7.61
C SER A 27 2.03 13.79 6.53
N LEU A 28 2.02 12.80 5.62
CA LEU A 28 0.98 12.63 4.61
C LEU A 28 -0.37 12.20 5.18
N LEU A 29 -0.49 11.95 6.49
CA LEU A 29 -1.76 11.60 7.16
C LEU A 29 -2.60 12.83 7.56
N ARG A 30 -2.22 14.02 7.09
CA ARG A 30 -2.98 15.27 7.24
C ARG A 30 -3.88 15.70 6.08
N PRO A 31 -4.18 14.93 5.02
CA PRO A 31 -4.88 15.50 3.89
C PRO A 31 -6.29 15.89 4.31
N THR A 32 -6.80 16.94 3.67
CA THR A 32 -8.21 17.35 3.70
C THR A 32 -9.17 16.30 3.11
N ALA A 33 -8.63 15.22 2.52
CA ALA A 33 -9.37 14.10 1.94
C ALA A 33 -9.36 12.85 2.84
N VAL A 34 -10.51 12.17 2.95
CA VAL A 34 -10.66 10.94 3.74
C VAL A 34 -10.10 9.75 2.97
N LEU A 35 -8.94 9.26 3.43
CA LEU A 35 -8.34 8.02 2.98
C LEU A 35 -8.74 6.89 3.93
N GLU A 36 -9.27 5.80 3.38
CA GLU A 36 -9.53 4.57 4.12
C GLU A 36 -8.24 3.79 4.33
N ALA A 37 -7.37 3.78 3.31
CA ALA A 37 -6.11 3.10 3.39
C ALA A 37 -5.00 3.81 2.59
N LEU A 38 -3.78 3.64 3.07
CA LEU A 38 -2.55 4.15 2.49
C LEU A 38 -1.53 3.01 2.46
N THR A 39 -0.95 2.75 1.29
CA THR A 39 0.07 1.71 1.10
C THR A 39 1.39 2.32 0.70
N LEU A 40 2.45 2.07 1.48
CA LEU A 40 3.79 2.56 1.21
C LEU A 40 4.69 1.43 0.72
N TYR A 41 5.37 1.64 -0.42
CA TYR A 41 6.33 0.68 -0.92
C TYR A 41 7.71 0.87 -0.30
N ALA A 42 7.95 0.22 0.84
CA ALA A 42 9.17 0.40 1.63
C ALA A 42 10.32 -0.48 1.15
N PHE A 43 10.05 -1.75 0.81
CA PHE A 43 11.08 -2.69 0.37
C PHE A 43 10.50 -3.71 -0.61
N SER A 44 11.04 -3.74 -1.83
CA SER A 44 10.67 -4.72 -2.86
C SER A 44 11.44 -6.03 -2.69
N SER A 45 10.87 -7.13 -3.19
CA SER A 45 11.59 -8.42 -3.27
C SER A 45 12.90 -8.34 -4.06
N GLU A 46 12.98 -7.43 -5.02
CA GLU A 46 14.14 -7.22 -5.87
C GLU A 46 15.26 -6.47 -5.15
N ASN A 47 14.99 -5.86 -3.99
CA ASN A 47 16.02 -5.17 -3.21
C ASN A 47 17.03 -6.13 -2.55
N TRP A 48 16.73 -7.42 -2.47
CA TRP A 48 17.72 -8.43 -2.04
C TRP A 48 18.91 -8.57 -3.00
N ASN A 49 18.79 -8.08 -4.24
CA ASN A 49 19.90 -8.05 -5.20
C ASN A 49 20.90 -6.92 -4.93
N ARG A 50 20.62 -6.04 -3.95
CA ARG A 50 21.52 -4.95 -3.56
C ARG A 50 22.64 -5.46 -2.63
N PRO A 51 23.74 -4.71 -2.46
CA PRO A 51 24.80 -5.08 -1.53
C PRO A 51 24.26 -5.38 -0.13
N ALA A 52 24.76 -6.45 0.50
CA ALA A 52 24.25 -6.92 1.80
C ALA A 52 24.28 -5.86 2.92
N GLN A 53 25.24 -4.93 2.85
CA GLN A 53 25.35 -3.82 3.77
C GLN A 53 24.22 -2.79 3.59
N GLU A 54 23.82 -2.51 2.34
CA GLU A 54 22.69 -1.63 2.03
C GLU A 54 21.37 -2.26 2.50
N VAL A 55 21.20 -3.56 2.22
CA VAL A 55 20.01 -4.31 2.68
C VAL A 55 19.91 -4.27 4.20
N SER A 56 21.01 -4.52 4.91
CA SER A 56 21.04 -4.46 6.38
C SER A 56 20.65 -3.07 6.92
N ALA A 57 21.20 -2.00 6.33
CA ALA A 57 20.88 -0.63 6.73
C ALA A 57 19.40 -0.29 6.49
N LEU A 58 18.82 -0.72 5.36
CA LEU A 58 17.39 -0.54 5.07
C LEU A 58 16.51 -1.28 6.09
N MET A 59 16.91 -2.49 6.49
CA MET A 59 16.19 -3.26 7.50
C MET A 59 16.26 -2.61 8.88
N GLU A 60 17.41 -2.07 9.28
CA GLU A 60 17.55 -1.34 10.54
C GLU A 60 16.69 -0.08 10.57
N LEU A 61 16.65 0.67 9.46
CA LEU A 61 15.79 1.84 9.31
C LEU A 61 14.31 1.48 9.45
N PHE A 62 13.89 0.40 8.82
CA PHE A 62 12.51 -0.11 8.91
C PHE A 62 12.15 -0.50 10.35
N VAL A 63 13.05 -1.21 11.05
CA VAL A 63 12.87 -1.60 12.46
C VAL A 63 12.74 -0.36 13.35
N TRP A 64 13.60 0.64 13.14
CA TRP A 64 13.60 1.88 13.92
C TRP A 64 12.32 2.68 13.70
N ALA A 65 11.86 2.80 12.46
CA ALA A 65 10.62 3.50 12.12
C ALA A 65 9.40 2.80 12.74
N LEU A 66 9.34 1.47 12.66
CA LEU A 66 8.26 0.68 13.26
C LEU A 66 8.16 0.90 14.77
N ASP A 67 9.29 0.80 15.49
CA ASP A 67 9.34 0.97 16.95
C ASP A 67 8.94 2.39 17.39
N SER A 68 9.43 3.39 16.66
CA SER A 68 9.24 4.80 17.02
C SER A 68 7.80 5.25 16.79
N GLU A 69 7.15 4.71 15.76
CA GLU A 69 5.86 5.23 15.28
C GLU A 69 4.66 4.39 15.71
N VAL A 70 4.80 3.10 16.02
CA VAL A 70 3.64 2.22 16.30
C VAL A 70 2.76 2.72 17.45
N LYS A 71 3.36 3.28 18.52
CA LYS A 71 2.59 3.87 19.62
C LYS A 71 1.84 5.12 19.17
N SER A 72 2.43 5.90 18.26
CA SER A 72 1.79 7.07 17.68
C SER A 72 0.63 6.66 16.79
N LEU A 73 0.84 5.70 15.89
CA LEU A 73 -0.20 5.11 15.04
C LEU A 73 -1.39 4.64 15.87
N HIS A 74 -1.12 3.89 16.94
CA HIS A 74 -2.17 3.39 17.83
C HIS A 74 -2.97 4.52 18.49
N ARG A 75 -2.29 5.55 19.04
CA ARG A 75 -2.95 6.73 19.63
C ARG A 75 -3.83 7.50 18.62
N HIS A 76 -3.46 7.48 17.35
CA HIS A 76 -4.22 8.13 16.27
C HIS A 76 -5.24 7.20 15.59
N ASN A 77 -5.56 6.06 16.21
CA ASN A 77 -6.52 5.08 15.68
C ASN A 77 -6.17 4.57 14.27
N VAL A 78 -4.88 4.48 13.93
CA VAL A 78 -4.40 3.93 12.66
C VAL A 78 -4.15 2.43 12.80
N ARG A 79 -4.69 1.63 11.89
CA ARG A 79 -4.45 0.18 11.81
C ARG A 79 -3.22 -0.07 10.95
N LEU A 80 -2.16 -0.65 11.52
CA LEU A 80 -0.93 -0.98 10.78
C LEU A 80 -1.02 -2.42 10.25
N ARG A 81 -0.59 -2.61 9.00
CA ARG A 81 -0.43 -3.92 8.37
C ARG A 81 0.88 -3.97 7.59
N ILE A 82 1.58 -5.10 7.64
CA ILE A 82 2.75 -5.36 6.82
C ILE A 82 2.36 -6.38 5.74
N ILE A 83 2.56 -6.02 4.47
CA ILE A 83 2.29 -6.92 3.33
C ILE A 83 3.62 -7.32 2.68
N GLY A 84 3.73 -8.58 2.25
CA GLY A 84 4.96 -9.15 1.70
C GLY A 84 5.48 -10.37 2.45
N ASP A 85 6.63 -10.89 2.04
CA ASP A 85 7.23 -12.08 2.66
C ASP A 85 8.08 -11.70 3.88
N THR A 86 7.45 -11.74 5.06
CA THR A 86 8.14 -11.45 6.33
C THR A 86 9.05 -12.59 6.79
N SER A 87 8.96 -13.79 6.21
CA SER A 87 9.74 -14.96 6.66
C SER A 87 11.25 -14.79 6.40
N ARG A 88 11.61 -13.93 5.45
CA ARG A 88 13.00 -13.56 5.12
C ARG A 88 13.65 -12.66 6.16
N PHE A 89 12.87 -12.03 7.03
CA PHE A 89 13.40 -11.18 8.10
C PHE A 89 13.90 -12.02 9.27
N ASN A 90 14.81 -11.47 10.06
CA ASN A 90 15.23 -12.14 11.30
C ASN A 90 14.06 -12.27 12.28
N SER A 91 14.12 -13.25 13.18
CA SER A 91 13.04 -13.56 14.14
C SER A 91 12.65 -12.37 15.02
N ARG A 92 13.63 -11.52 15.38
CA ARG A 92 13.38 -10.31 16.17
C ARG A 92 12.49 -9.31 15.43
N LEU A 93 12.70 -9.11 14.12
CA LEU A 93 11.86 -8.24 13.31
C LEU A 93 10.48 -8.85 13.07
N GLN A 94 10.40 -10.15 12.78
CA GLN A 94 9.10 -10.84 12.64
C GLN A 94 8.23 -10.69 13.90
N GLU A 95 8.83 -10.87 15.09
CA GLU A 95 8.17 -10.65 16.38
C GLU A 95 7.67 -9.22 16.56
N ARG A 96 8.46 -8.23 16.12
CA ARG A 96 8.11 -6.81 16.21
C ARG A 96 6.97 -6.42 15.28
N ILE A 97 7.00 -6.92 14.05
CA ILE A 97 5.90 -6.77 13.09
C ILE A 97 4.61 -7.30 13.72
N ARG A 98 4.63 -8.56 14.19
CA ARG A 98 3.44 -9.20 14.78
C ARG A 98 2.89 -8.41 15.97
N LYS A 99 3.75 -7.96 16.87
CA LYS A 99 3.35 -7.14 18.02
C LYS A 99 2.73 -5.80 17.61
N SER A 100 3.25 -5.18 16.55
CA SER A 100 2.79 -3.89 16.07
C SER A 100 1.44 -3.99 15.37
N GLU A 101 1.25 -5.02 14.55
CA GLU A 101 -0.05 -5.33 13.95
C GLU A 101 -1.08 -5.70 15.02
N ALA A 102 -0.73 -6.55 15.99
CA ALA A 102 -1.62 -6.93 17.08
C ALA A 102 -2.06 -5.73 17.93
N LEU A 103 -1.13 -4.80 18.22
CA LEU A 103 -1.45 -3.57 18.97
C LEU A 103 -2.47 -2.68 18.25
N THR A 104 -2.45 -2.66 16.92
CA THR A 104 -3.30 -1.77 16.10
C THR A 104 -4.46 -2.49 15.43
N ALA A 105 -4.63 -3.80 15.63
CA ALA A 105 -5.61 -4.61 14.91
C ALA A 105 -7.07 -4.16 15.12
N GLY A 106 -7.39 -3.65 16.31
CA GLY A 106 -8.72 -3.14 16.65
C GLY A 106 -8.99 -1.69 16.23
N ASN A 107 -8.01 -1.02 15.62
CA ASN A 107 -8.16 0.37 15.20
C ASN A 107 -9.04 0.46 13.95
N THR A 108 -9.88 1.50 13.90
CA THR A 108 -10.93 1.68 12.89
C THR A 108 -10.73 2.91 12.00
N GLY A 109 -9.65 3.67 12.22
CA GLY A 109 -9.26 4.77 11.35
C GLY A 109 -8.56 4.26 10.10
N LEU A 110 -7.61 5.05 9.61
CA LEU A 110 -6.82 4.72 8.42
C LEU A 110 -6.14 3.35 8.57
N THR A 111 -6.20 2.53 7.52
CA THR A 111 -5.33 1.35 7.39
C THR A 111 -4.03 1.74 6.68
N LEU A 112 -2.92 1.71 7.40
CA LEU A 112 -1.58 1.91 6.86
C LEU A 112 -0.96 0.55 6.52
N ASN A 113 -0.83 0.25 5.23
CA ASN A 113 -0.11 -0.91 4.74
C ASN A 113 1.34 -0.54 4.44
N ILE A 114 2.30 -1.32 4.93
CA ILE A 114 3.70 -1.20 4.53
C ILE A 114 4.07 -2.44 3.73
N ALA A 115 4.40 -2.24 2.45
CA ALA A 115 4.87 -3.30 1.58
C ALA A 115 6.37 -3.53 1.82
N ALA A 116 6.69 -4.64 2.49
CA ALA A 116 8.03 -5.00 2.93
C ALA A 116 8.39 -6.40 2.42
N ASN A 117 9.47 -6.50 1.65
CA ASN A 117 9.80 -7.69 0.88
C ASN A 117 8.61 -8.16 0.01
N TYR A 118 7.95 -7.20 -0.63
CA TYR A 118 6.75 -7.40 -1.41
C TYR A 118 7.03 -7.27 -2.91
N GLY A 119 6.35 -8.08 -3.71
CA GLY A 119 6.21 -7.88 -5.15
C GLY A 119 4.87 -8.45 -5.62
N GLY A 120 4.19 -7.77 -6.54
CA GLY A 120 2.87 -8.17 -7.02
C GLY A 120 2.87 -9.54 -7.71
N ARG A 121 3.95 -9.89 -8.42
CA ARG A 121 4.13 -11.26 -8.93
C ARG A 121 4.22 -12.30 -7.81
N TRP A 122 4.93 -11.99 -6.73
CA TRP A 122 5.03 -12.88 -5.58
C TRP A 122 3.66 -13.06 -4.91
N ASP A 123 2.90 -11.96 -4.79
CA ASP A 123 1.56 -11.92 -4.19
C ASP A 123 0.58 -12.81 -4.95
N ILE A 124 0.50 -12.65 -6.27
CA ILE A 124 -0.31 -13.49 -7.15
C ILE A 124 0.09 -14.97 -7.03
N VAL A 125 1.40 -15.27 -7.00
CA VAL A 125 1.89 -16.65 -6.84
C VAL A 125 1.48 -17.23 -5.48
N GLN A 126 1.48 -16.45 -4.39
CA GLN A 126 0.99 -16.93 -3.10
C GLN A 126 -0.51 -17.26 -3.16
N GLY A 127 -1.30 -16.41 -3.81
CA GLY A 127 -2.74 -16.66 -3.98
C GLY A 127 -3.02 -17.93 -4.79
N VAL A 128 -2.33 -18.08 -5.93
CA VAL A 128 -2.45 -19.28 -6.78
C VAL A 128 -2.04 -20.55 -6.04
N ARG A 129 -0.98 -20.51 -5.22
CA ARG A 129 -0.56 -21.68 -4.41
C ARG A 129 -1.63 -22.12 -3.42
N GLN A 130 -2.24 -21.17 -2.71
CA GLN A 130 -3.31 -21.47 -1.76
C GLN A 130 -4.53 -22.09 -2.46
N LEU A 131 -4.90 -21.60 -3.65
CA LEU A 131 -5.97 -22.18 -4.45
C LEU A 131 -5.61 -23.58 -4.96
N ALA A 132 -4.38 -23.76 -5.43
CA ALA A 132 -3.90 -25.06 -5.90
C ALA A 132 -3.90 -26.12 -4.78
N GLU A 133 -3.56 -25.74 -3.54
CA GLU A 133 -3.66 -26.62 -2.37
C GLU A 133 -5.11 -27.04 -2.10
N LYS A 134 -6.08 -26.11 -2.20
CA LYS A 134 -7.50 -26.43 -2.07
C LYS A 134 -7.99 -27.39 -3.16
N VAL A 135 -7.52 -27.20 -4.40
CA VAL A 135 -7.80 -28.12 -5.51
C VAL A 135 -7.21 -29.50 -5.24
N GLN A 136 -5.94 -29.57 -4.81
CA GLN A 136 -5.27 -30.83 -4.50
C GLN A 136 -5.96 -31.61 -3.38
N GLN A 137 -6.54 -30.90 -2.40
CA GLN A 137 -7.31 -31.49 -1.30
C GLN A 137 -8.72 -31.93 -1.72
N GLY A 138 -9.16 -31.65 -2.95
CA GLY A 138 -10.51 -31.93 -3.43
C GLY A 138 -11.58 -30.98 -2.93
N ASN A 139 -11.19 -29.87 -2.29
CA ASN A 139 -12.09 -28.86 -1.72
C ASN A 139 -12.56 -27.83 -2.77
N LEU A 140 -11.96 -27.83 -3.96
CA LEU A 140 -12.20 -26.87 -5.03
C LEU A 140 -11.93 -27.55 -6.38
N GLN A 141 -12.76 -27.28 -7.39
CA GLN A 141 -12.48 -27.68 -8.78
C GLN A 141 -11.78 -26.54 -9.53
N PRO A 142 -10.85 -26.82 -10.47
CA PRO A 142 -10.12 -25.77 -11.18
C PRO A 142 -11.00 -24.77 -11.95
N ASP A 143 -12.12 -25.22 -12.48
CA ASP A 143 -13.09 -24.42 -13.24
C ASP A 143 -13.95 -23.50 -12.36
N GLN A 144 -13.87 -23.66 -11.03
CA GLN A 144 -14.51 -22.76 -10.07
C GLN A 144 -13.61 -21.56 -9.70
N ILE A 145 -12.36 -21.52 -10.17
CA ILE A 145 -11.44 -20.42 -9.89
C ILE A 145 -11.71 -19.28 -10.87
N ASP A 146 -12.13 -18.14 -10.34
CA ASP A 146 -12.31 -16.88 -11.07
C ASP A 146 -11.49 -15.74 -10.45
N GLU A 147 -11.63 -14.53 -11.01
CA GLU A 147 -10.92 -13.33 -10.53
C GLU A 147 -11.31 -12.97 -9.09
N GLU A 148 -12.58 -13.12 -8.70
CA GLU A 148 -13.05 -12.82 -7.35
C GLU A 148 -12.42 -13.79 -6.33
N MET A 149 -12.34 -15.07 -6.67
CA MET A 149 -11.71 -16.07 -5.84
C MET A 149 -10.21 -15.83 -5.69
N LEU A 150 -9.49 -15.51 -6.77
CA LEU A 150 -8.08 -15.14 -6.66
C LEU A 150 -7.89 -13.85 -5.85
N ASN A 151 -8.78 -12.88 -6.01
CA ASN A 151 -8.75 -11.63 -5.25
C ASN A 151 -8.76 -11.91 -3.73
N GLN A 152 -9.55 -12.87 -3.25
CA GLN A 152 -9.58 -13.25 -1.82
C GLN A 152 -8.27 -13.83 -1.28
N HIS A 153 -7.30 -14.17 -2.13
CA HIS A 153 -6.04 -14.80 -1.74
C HIS A 153 -4.81 -13.95 -2.02
N VAL A 154 -4.96 -12.73 -2.54
CA VAL A 154 -3.87 -11.74 -2.64
C VAL A 154 -3.91 -10.75 -1.47
N CYS A 155 -2.81 -10.05 -1.24
CA CYS A 155 -2.72 -9.05 -0.18
C CYS A 155 -3.80 -7.96 -0.33
N MET A 156 -4.28 -7.44 0.80
CA MET A 156 -5.23 -6.32 0.88
C MET A 156 -6.63 -6.59 0.28
N HIS A 157 -7.01 -7.86 0.10
CA HIS A 157 -8.29 -8.23 -0.50
C HIS A 157 -9.53 -7.69 0.25
N GLU A 158 -9.38 -7.34 1.53
CA GLU A 158 -10.47 -6.80 2.35
C GLU A 158 -10.62 -5.28 2.24
N LEU A 159 -9.69 -4.61 1.55
CA LEU A 159 -9.71 -3.17 1.34
C LEU A 159 -10.39 -2.83 0.01
N ALA A 160 -10.89 -1.59 -0.09
CA ALA A 160 -11.39 -1.06 -1.37
C ALA A 160 -10.31 -1.11 -2.47
N PRO A 161 -10.67 -1.17 -3.77
CA PRO A 161 -9.70 -1.10 -4.86
C PRO A 161 -8.81 0.14 -4.78
N VAL A 162 -7.58 0.05 -5.28
CA VAL A 162 -6.65 1.19 -5.29
C VAL A 162 -7.16 2.26 -6.26
N ASP A 163 -7.31 3.49 -5.75
CA ASP A 163 -7.79 4.62 -6.55
C ASP A 163 -6.63 5.33 -7.26
N LEU A 164 -5.54 5.56 -6.54
CA LEU A 164 -4.42 6.40 -6.99
C LEU A 164 -3.09 5.79 -6.57
N VAL A 165 -2.17 5.69 -7.50
CA VAL A 165 -0.76 5.37 -7.28
C VAL A 165 0.09 6.61 -7.55
N ILE A 166 0.86 7.03 -6.56
CA ILE A 166 1.82 8.13 -6.65
C ILE A 166 3.24 7.54 -6.69
N ARG A 167 4.01 7.92 -7.71
CA ARG A 167 5.42 7.58 -7.84
C ARG A 167 6.29 8.83 -7.98
N THR A 168 7.19 8.97 -7.01
CA THR A 168 8.19 10.03 -6.93
C THR A 168 9.48 9.65 -7.67
N GLY A 169 10.32 10.65 -7.94
CA GLY A 169 11.66 10.49 -8.52
C GLY A 169 11.73 10.36 -10.04
N GLY A 170 10.70 10.81 -10.77
CA GLY A 170 10.70 10.95 -12.23
C GLY A 170 10.57 9.64 -13.03
N GLU A 171 10.39 8.50 -12.34
CA GLU A 171 10.37 7.20 -12.98
C GLU A 171 8.96 6.78 -13.39
N HIS A 172 8.72 6.51 -14.68
CA HIS A 172 7.40 6.19 -15.23
C HIS A 172 7.20 4.67 -15.35
N ARG A 173 7.21 3.98 -14.21
CA ARG A 173 6.96 2.52 -14.13
C ARG A 173 6.30 2.14 -12.82
N ILE A 174 5.77 0.93 -12.72
CA ILE A 174 5.17 0.42 -11.47
C ILE A 174 6.17 -0.39 -10.64
N SER A 175 7.16 -1.00 -11.28
CA SER A 175 8.20 -1.79 -10.59
C SER A 175 7.63 -2.89 -9.68
N ASN A 176 6.71 -3.70 -10.21
CA ASN A 176 6.12 -4.84 -9.48
C ASN A 176 5.31 -4.44 -8.22
N PHE A 177 4.93 -3.17 -8.07
CA PHE A 177 4.06 -2.72 -6.98
C PHE A 177 2.59 -3.04 -7.28
N LEU A 178 1.92 -3.75 -6.37
CA LEU A 178 0.47 -3.97 -6.33
C LEU A 178 -0.19 -4.36 -7.68
N LEU A 179 0.46 -5.24 -8.46
CA LEU A 179 0.08 -5.51 -9.86
C LEU A 179 -1.40 -5.89 -10.05
N TRP A 180 -1.96 -6.66 -9.12
CA TRP A 180 -3.37 -7.04 -9.15
C TRP A 180 -4.28 -5.89 -8.73
N GLN A 181 -3.93 -5.24 -7.62
CA GLN A 181 -4.78 -4.24 -6.95
C GLN A 181 -4.86 -2.91 -7.70
N ILE A 182 -3.90 -2.59 -8.58
CA ILE A 182 -3.85 -1.32 -9.31
C ILE A 182 -4.41 -1.40 -10.74
N ALA A 183 -5.06 -2.51 -11.12
CA ALA A 183 -5.51 -2.75 -12.49
C ALA A 183 -6.31 -1.58 -13.10
N TYR A 184 -7.06 -0.84 -12.28
CA TYR A 184 -7.85 0.33 -12.66
C TYR A 184 -7.53 1.59 -11.84
N ALA A 185 -6.34 1.63 -11.22
CA ALA A 185 -5.88 2.78 -10.46
C ALA A 185 -5.37 3.88 -11.40
N GLU A 186 -5.59 5.13 -11.02
CA GLU A 186 -4.93 6.26 -11.65
C GLU A 186 -3.45 6.31 -11.26
N LEU A 187 -2.61 6.72 -12.20
CA LEU A 187 -1.16 6.81 -11.98
C LEU A 187 -0.73 8.28 -12.02
N TYR A 188 -0.07 8.73 -10.95
CA TYR A 188 0.52 10.04 -10.81
C TYR A 188 2.04 9.90 -10.65
N PHE A 189 2.78 10.43 -11.61
CA PHE A 189 4.25 10.45 -11.59
C PHE A 189 4.73 11.87 -11.34
N THR A 190 5.74 12.03 -10.49
CA THR A 190 6.37 13.33 -10.19
C THR A 190 7.88 13.21 -10.13
N ASP A 191 8.57 14.25 -10.59
CA ASP A 191 10.03 14.37 -10.54
C ASP A 191 10.54 14.66 -9.12
N VAL A 192 9.66 15.10 -8.22
CA VAL A 192 10.01 15.34 -6.80
C VAL A 192 10.56 14.06 -6.18
N LEU A 193 11.73 14.15 -5.56
CA LEU A 193 12.37 13.02 -4.89
C LEU A 193 11.64 12.71 -3.58
N TRP A 194 11.64 11.44 -3.15
CA TRP A 194 10.95 11.04 -1.92
C TRP A 194 11.36 11.83 -0.66
N PRO A 195 12.63 12.18 -0.42
CA PRO A 195 13.01 13.01 0.74
C PRO A 195 12.44 14.43 0.71
N ASP A 196 12.12 14.93 -0.49
CA ASP A 196 11.61 16.29 -0.72
C ASP A 196 10.09 16.32 -0.88
N PHE A 197 9.45 15.16 -1.03
CA PHE A 197 8.00 15.04 -1.23
C PHE A 197 7.23 15.37 0.07
N ASP A 198 6.39 16.40 0.02
CA ASP A 198 5.73 16.94 1.21
C ASP A 198 4.18 16.91 1.15
N GLU A 199 3.55 17.59 2.12
CA GLU A 199 2.09 17.69 2.22
C GLU A 199 1.48 18.39 0.98
N GLN A 200 2.14 19.39 0.40
CA GLN A 200 1.66 20.13 -0.77
C GLN A 200 1.73 19.27 -2.03
N ASP A 201 2.80 18.50 -2.21
CA ASP A 201 2.93 17.57 -3.34
C ASP A 201 1.85 16.50 -3.31
N PHE A 202 1.54 15.98 -2.11
CA PHE A 202 0.49 15.00 -1.93
C PHE A 202 -0.90 15.56 -2.23
N GLU A 203 -1.21 16.76 -1.74
CA GLU A 203 -2.45 17.46 -2.09
C GLU A 203 -2.54 17.73 -3.60
N GLY A 204 -1.42 18.10 -4.25
CA GLY A 204 -1.33 18.24 -5.70
C GLY A 204 -1.71 16.95 -6.44
N ALA A 205 -1.19 15.81 -6.00
CA ALA A 205 -1.52 14.50 -6.56
C ALA A 205 -3.01 14.13 -6.36
N LEU A 206 -3.57 14.43 -5.19
CA LEU A 206 -5.00 14.20 -4.90
C LEU A 206 -5.91 15.09 -5.77
N ASN A 207 -5.51 16.35 -5.98
CA ASN A 207 -6.24 17.28 -6.83
C ASN A 207 -6.18 16.85 -8.31
N ALA A 208 -5.02 16.39 -8.77
CA ALA A 208 -4.87 15.83 -10.11
C ALA A 208 -5.77 14.60 -10.31
N PHE A 209 -5.87 13.73 -9.29
CA PHE A 209 -6.80 12.60 -9.31
C PHE A 209 -8.27 13.04 -9.33
N ALA A 210 -8.66 14.02 -8.50
CA ALA A 210 -10.04 14.49 -8.42
C ALA A 210 -10.56 15.11 -9.73
N ASN A 211 -9.66 15.64 -10.56
CA ASN A 211 -9.99 16.24 -11.85
C ASN A 211 -9.96 15.24 -13.03
N ARG A 212 -9.68 13.95 -12.79
CA ARG A 212 -9.72 12.93 -13.84
C ARG A 212 -11.11 12.34 -14.01
N GLU A 213 -11.50 12.16 -15.28
CA GLU A 213 -12.68 11.37 -15.64
C GLU A 213 -12.34 9.88 -15.68
N ARG A 214 -12.86 9.11 -14.72
CA ARG A 214 -12.69 7.65 -14.67
C ARG A 214 -13.77 6.97 -15.48
N ARG A 215 -13.36 6.32 -16.58
CA ARG A 215 -14.30 5.74 -17.55
C ARG A 215 -14.52 4.23 -17.39
N PHE A 216 -13.63 3.50 -16.70
CA PHE A 216 -13.73 2.04 -16.50
C PHE A 216 -14.14 1.23 -17.75
N GLY A 217 -13.68 1.65 -18.94
CA GLY A 217 -14.03 1.02 -20.22
C GLY A 217 -15.33 1.51 -20.88
N GLY A 218 -16.07 2.44 -20.28
CA GLY A 218 -17.23 3.10 -20.88
C GLY A 218 -16.86 4.28 -21.80
N THR A 219 -17.66 4.52 -22.83
CA THR A 219 -17.57 5.71 -23.70
C THR A 219 -18.34 6.89 -23.09
N GLU A 220 -18.01 8.12 -23.50
CA GLU A 220 -18.71 9.33 -23.07
C GLU A 220 -20.22 9.24 -23.35
N PRO A 221 -21.10 9.81 -22.48
CA PRO A 221 -22.46 10.07 -22.87
C PRO A 221 -22.48 11.24 -23.85
N GLY A 222 -22.29 10.97 -25.15
CA GLY A 222 -22.35 12.01 -26.17
C GLY A 222 -21.78 11.62 -27.54
N ASP A 223 -22.47 10.74 -28.26
CA ASP A 223 -22.61 10.82 -29.73
C ASP A 223 -23.75 9.91 -30.24
N GLU A 224 -24.91 9.96 -29.56
CA GLU A 224 -26.19 9.49 -30.13
C GLU A 224 -27.14 10.68 -30.29
N THR A 225 -26.73 11.67 -31.08
CA THR A 225 -27.67 12.57 -31.76
C THR A 225 -27.19 12.84 -33.19
N ALA A 226 -27.57 11.96 -34.12
CA ALA A 226 -27.86 12.25 -35.52
C ALA A 226 -28.52 11.04 -36.17
#